data_AF-A0A920MHT2-F1
#
_entry.id   AF-A0A920MHT2-F1
#
_cell.length_a   1.000
_cell.length_b   1.000
_cell.length_c   1.000
_cell.angle_alpha   90.00
_cell.angle_beta   90.00
_cell.angle_gamma   90.00
#
_symmetry.space_group_name_H-M   'P 1'
#
loop_
_entity.id
_entity.type
_entity.pdbx_description
1 polymer ?
#
loop_
_entity_poly.entity_id
_entity_poly.type
_entity_poly.pdbx_seq_one_letter_code
_entity_poly.pdbx_strand_id
1 'polypeptide(L)'
;MTKCAIFLSGKGSNFLNIIEKINLGKLSRTKISIVISNNRDCEGIQKAADYGLDTFFIDKSTDYNYLEKILNRKGISLLIFGWIHEDTPSRFCR
;
A
#
# COMPACT_ATOMS: atom_id res chain seq x y z
N MET A 1 11.28 9.50 -9.66
CA MET A 1 10.58 8.19 -9.57
C MET A 1 9.69 8.26 -8.35
N THR A 2 8.38 8.14 -8.53
CA THR A 2 7.35 8.29 -7.48
C THR A 2 7.23 6.98 -6.71
N LYS A 3 7.48 7.02 -5.40
CA LYS A 3 7.33 5.85 -4.54
C LYS A 3 5.95 5.87 -3.89
N CYS A 4 5.24 4.75 -3.99
CA CYS A 4 3.87 4.64 -3.49
C CYS A 4 3.76 3.58 -2.40
N ALA A 5 2.89 3.85 -1.42
CA ALA A 5 2.34 2.82 -0.55
C ALA A 5 0.92 2.49 -1.04
N ILE A 6 0.59 1.20 -1.07
CA ILE A 6 -0.75 0.74 -1.42
C ILE A 6 -1.41 0.18 -0.18
N PHE A 7 -2.60 0.67 0.15
CA PHE A 7 -3.41 0.12 1.23
C PHE A 7 -4.50 -0.80 0.69
N LEU A 8 -4.65 -1.98 1.30
CA LEU A 8 -5.57 -3.04 0.92
C LEU A 8 -6.43 -3.51 2.09
N SER A 9 -7.68 -3.89 1.83
CA SER A 9 -8.58 -4.48 2.83
C SER A 9 -9.22 -5.82 2.37
N GLY A 10 -9.06 -6.19 1.09
CA GLY A 10 -9.73 -7.34 0.47
C GLY A 10 -8.90 -8.00 -0.65
N LYS A 11 -9.56 -8.42 -1.74
CA LYS A 11 -8.94 -9.27 -2.80
C LYS A 11 -7.73 -8.67 -3.54
N GLY A 12 -7.56 -7.35 -3.47
CA GLY A 12 -6.44 -6.65 -4.09
C GLY A 12 -6.55 -6.46 -5.59
N SER A 13 -7.75 -6.54 -6.19
CA SER A 13 -7.95 -6.41 -7.64
C SER A 13 -7.39 -5.11 -8.22
N ASN A 14 -7.55 -3.99 -7.49
CA ASN A 14 -6.96 -2.70 -7.86
C ASN A 14 -5.42 -2.72 -7.80
N PHE A 15 -4.86 -3.39 -6.80
CA PHE A 15 -3.40 -3.57 -6.69
C PHE A 15 -2.84 -4.38 -7.85
N LEU A 16 -3.49 -5.49 -8.22
CA LEU A 16 -3.10 -6.31 -9.36
C LEU A 16 -3.07 -5.52 -10.67
N ASN A 17 -4.11 -4.70 -10.92
CA ASN A 17 -4.13 -3.85 -12.10
C ASN A 17 -3.01 -2.78 -12.10
N ILE A 18 -2.66 -2.25 -10.92
CA ILE A 18 -1.59 -1.24 -10.80
C ILE A 18 -0.23 -1.88 -11.04
N ILE A 19 0.06 -3.01 -10.39
CA ILE A 19 1.36 -3.68 -10.52
C ILE A 19 1.55 -4.21 -11.94
N GLU A 20 0.50 -4.72 -12.58
CA GLU A 20 0.54 -5.12 -13.99
C GLU A 20 0.88 -3.92 -14.89
N LYS A 21 0.24 -2.75 -14.69
CA LYS A 21 0.56 -1.54 -15.45
C LYS A 21 1.99 -1.03 -15.21
N ILE A 22 2.53 -1.21 -14.00
CA ILE A 22 3.93 -0.90 -13.70
C ILE A 22 4.86 -1.86 -14.46
N ASN A 23 4.59 -3.17 -14.40
CA ASN A 23 5.36 -4.20 -15.08
C ASN A 23 5.32 -4.05 -16.61
N LEU A 24 4.19 -3.62 -17.17
CA LEU A 24 4.02 -3.30 -18.58
C LEU A 24 4.65 -1.94 -18.99
N GLY A 25 5.30 -1.23 -18.06
CA GLY A 25 5.92 0.07 -18.32
C GLY A 25 4.94 1.24 -18.54
N LYS A 26 3.62 0.98 -18.45
CA LYS A 26 2.58 2.03 -18.56
C LYS A 26 2.63 3.03 -17.40
N LEU A 27 3.17 2.60 -16.26
CA LEU A 27 3.44 3.42 -15.08
C LEU A 27 4.95 3.46 -14.76
N SER A 28 5.78 3.73 -15.78
CA SER A 28 7.24 3.71 -15.69
C SER A 28 7.87 4.65 -14.65
N ARG A 29 7.14 5.69 -14.22
CA ARG A 29 7.61 6.63 -13.18
C ARG A 29 7.15 6.24 -11.77
N THR A 30 6.48 5.10 -11.60
CA THR A 30 5.88 4.67 -10.33
C THR A 30 6.54 3.40 -9.82
N LYS A 31 6.84 3.36 -8.52
CA LYS A 31 7.35 2.18 -7.83
C LYS A 31 6.53 1.93 -6.56
N ILE A 32 6.00 0.72 -6.41
CA ILE A 32 5.36 0.29 -5.17
C ILE A 32 6.47 -0.05 -4.18
N SER A 33 6.48 0.60 -3.02
CA SER A 33 7.55 0.48 -2.02
C SER A 33 7.13 -0.27 -0.76
N ILE A 34 5.82 -0.34 -0.49
CA ILE A 34 5.23 -1.09 0.60
C ILE A 34 3.75 -1.31 0.29
N VAL A 35 3.21 -2.44 0.73
CA VAL A 35 1.78 -2.73 0.71
C VAL A 35 1.31 -2.90 2.15
N ILE A 36 0.27 -2.17 2.52
CA ILE A 36 -0.24 -2.13 3.89
C ILE A 36 -1.65 -2.71 3.90
N SER A 37 -1.99 -3.55 4.88
CA SER A 37 -3.36 -4.00 5.06
C SER A 37 -3.81 -3.90 6.51
N ASN A 38 -5.09 -3.59 6.70
CA ASN A 38 -5.77 -3.70 7.99
C ASN A 38 -6.47 -5.05 8.21
N ASN A 39 -6.36 -5.98 7.24
CA ASN A 39 -6.99 -7.29 7.28
C ASN A 39 -5.92 -8.40 7.09
N ARG A 40 -5.78 -9.31 8.06
CA ARG A 40 -4.77 -10.39 8.02
C ARG A 40 -5.09 -11.43 6.95
N ASP A 41 -6.37 -11.61 6.65
CA ASP A 41 -6.87 -12.56 5.65
C ASP A 41 -6.99 -11.91 4.25
N CYS A 42 -6.37 -10.74 4.07
CA CYS A 42 -6.35 -10.04 2.80
C CYS A 42 -5.56 -10.84 1.75
N GLU A 43 -6.25 -11.47 0.80
CA GLU A 43 -5.60 -12.14 -0.35
C GLU A 43 -4.64 -11.20 -1.10
N GLY A 44 -4.93 -9.89 -1.10
CA GLY A 44 -4.07 -8.88 -1.73
C GLY A 44 -2.69 -8.77 -1.10
N ILE A 45 -2.54 -9.01 0.20
CA ILE A 45 -1.22 -8.92 0.88
C ILE A 45 -0.35 -10.14 0.56
N GLN A 46 -0.96 -11.32 0.41
CA GLN A 46 -0.26 -12.54 -0.02
C GLN A 46 0.30 -12.34 -1.43
N LYS A 47 -0.54 -11.83 -2.35
CA LYS A 47 -0.11 -11.49 -3.71
C LYS A 47 1.03 -10.48 -3.71
N ALA A 48 0.96 -9.44 -2.87
CA ALA A 48 2.04 -8.47 -2.76
C ALA A 48 3.38 -9.11 -2.33
N ALA A 49 3.33 -10.04 -1.38
CA ALA A 49 4.51 -10.82 -0.99
C ALA A 49 5.03 -11.72 -2.13
N ASP A 50 4.14 -12.34 -2.92
CA ASP A 50 4.52 -13.14 -4.10
C ASP A 50 5.24 -12.30 -5.17
N TYR A 51 4.88 -11.02 -5.30
CA TYR A 51 5.59 -10.05 -6.14
C TYR A 51 6.89 -9.51 -5.51
N GLY A 52 7.30 -10.01 -4.35
CA GLY A 52 8.51 -9.59 -3.64
C GLY A 52 8.43 -8.19 -3.03
N LEU A 53 7.22 -7.69 -2.75
CA LEU A 53 7.02 -6.39 -2.12
C LEU A 53 7.00 -6.49 -0.60
N ASP A 54 7.52 -5.45 0.05
CA ASP A 54 7.40 -5.31 1.50
C ASP A 54 5.93 -5.17 1.90
N THR A 55 5.49 -6.02 2.82
CA THR A 55 4.13 -6.00 3.35
C THR A 55 4.13 -5.57 4.80
N PHE A 56 3.07 -4.85 5.22
CA PHE A 56 2.91 -4.39 6.59
C PHE A 56 1.45 -4.50 7.03
N PHE A 57 1.22 -5.03 8.22
CA PHE A 57 -0.12 -5.14 8.78
C PHE A 57 -0.35 -4.04 9.80
N ILE A 58 -1.54 -3.43 9.76
CA ILE A 58 -2.01 -2.46 10.74
C ILE A 58 -3.31 -2.92 11.37
N ASP A 59 -3.57 -2.51 12.59
CA ASP A 59 -4.82 -2.73 13.30
C ASP A 59 -5.14 -1.52 14.18
N LYS A 60 -6.22 -1.62 14.97
CA LYS A 60 -6.68 -0.54 15.86
C LYS A 60 -5.65 -0.15 16.94
N SER A 61 -4.72 -1.04 17.26
CA SER A 61 -3.66 -0.80 18.25
C SER A 61 -2.38 -0.24 17.63
N THR A 62 -2.31 -0.13 16.30
CA THR A 62 -1.11 0.32 15.61
C THR A 62 -0.84 1.80 15.87
N ASP A 63 0.39 2.10 16.29
CA ASP A 63 0.87 3.47 16.43
C ASP A 63 1.08 4.10 15.05
N TYR A 64 0.17 5.01 14.68
CA TYR A 64 0.27 5.76 13.42
C TYR A 64 1.54 6.61 13.30
N ASN A 65 2.16 7.02 14.41
CA ASN A 65 3.45 7.74 14.35
C ASN A 65 4.58 6.80 13.91
N TYR A 66 4.52 5.52 14.30
CA TYR A 66 5.45 4.51 13.82
C TYR A 66 5.24 4.23 12.33
N LEU A 67 3.98 4.12 11.88
CA LEU A 67 3.65 3.98 10.47
C LEU A 67 4.18 5.16 9.64
N GLU A 68 3.97 6.39 10.12
CA GLU A 68 4.48 7.60 9.46
C GLU A 68 6.01 7.58 9.37
N LYS A 69 6.73 7.14 10.41
CA LYS A 69 8.19 6.96 10.36
C LYS A 69 8.61 5.96 9.30
N ILE A 70 7.90 4.84 9.13
CA ILE A 70 8.17 3.85 8.08
C ILE A 70 7.98 4.47 6.69
N LEU A 71 6.83 5.14 6.47
CA LEU A 71 6.51 5.78 5.20
C LEU A 71 7.53 6.85 4.83
N ASN A 72 7.92 7.69 5.79
CA ASN A 72 8.92 8.73 5.62
C ASN A 72 10.32 8.16 5.33
N ARG A 73 10.76 7.12 6.07
CA ARG A 73 12.05 6.45 5.81
C ARG A 73 12.11 5.83 4.41
N LYS A 74 11.00 5.28 3.93
CA LYS A 74 10.91 4.73 2.57
C LYS A 74 10.82 5.83 1.49
N GLY A 75 10.52 7.07 1.88
CA GLY A 75 10.39 8.22 0.98
C GLY A 75 9.13 8.12 0.12
N ILE A 76 8.01 7.71 0.73
CA ILE A 76 6.75 7.51 0.02
C ILE A 76 6.05 8.85 -0.19
N SER A 77 5.64 9.10 -1.43
CA SER A 77 5.09 10.38 -1.88
C SER A 77 3.63 10.28 -2.35
N LEU A 78 3.07 9.07 -2.40
CA LEU A 78 1.69 8.83 -2.84
C LEU A 78 1.10 7.65 -2.10
N LEU A 79 -0.11 7.83 -1.57
CA LEU A 79 -0.90 6.79 -0.91
C LEU A 79 -2.05 6.40 -1.84
N ILE A 80 -2.14 5.11 -2.16
CA ILE A 80 -3.18 4.58 -3.05
C ILE A 80 -4.08 3.64 -2.24
N PHE A 81 -5.37 3.97 -2.20
CA PHE A 81 -6.36 3.19 -1.47
C PHE A 81 -7.07 2.21 -2.41
N GLY A 82 -6.87 0.91 -2.18
CA GLY A 82 -7.47 -0.16 -2.96
C GLY A 82 -8.90 -0.52 -2.54
N TRP A 83 -9.67 0.47 -2.04
CA TRP A 83 -10.94 0.35 -1.30
C TRP A 83 -10.71 0.01 0.20
N ILE A 84 -10.87 1.00 1.09
CA ILE A 84 -10.93 0.83 2.55
C ILE A 84 -12.31 1.34 2.98
N HIS A 85 -13.06 0.54 3.74
CA HIS A 85 -14.40 0.88 4.24
C HIS A 85 -14.40 1.59 5.61
N GLU A 86 -13.23 2.01 6.09
CA GLU A 86 -13.01 2.55 7.43
C GLU A 86 -12.28 3.91 7.31
N ASP A 87 -12.69 4.88 8.14
CA ASP A 87 -12.29 6.29 8.08
C ASP A 87 -10.77 6.46 7.99
N THR A 88 -10.29 6.80 6.80
CA THR A 88 -8.89 7.14 6.57
C THR A 88 -8.50 8.31 7.49
N PRO A 89 -7.42 8.22 8.27
CA PRO A 89 -6.99 9.35 9.09
C PRO A 89 -6.72 10.54 8.18
N SER A 90 -7.42 11.66 8.41
CA SER A 90 -7.35 12.89 7.61
C SER A 90 -5.92 13.42 7.41
N ARG A 91 -4.98 13.01 8.28
CA ARG A 91 -3.55 13.30 8.21
C ARG A 91 -2.83 12.75 6.98
N PHE A 92 -3.41 11.77 6.28
CA PHE A 92 -2.81 11.14 5.09
C PHE A 92 -3.31 11.72 3.76
N CYS A 93 -4.34 12.55 3.79
CA CYS A 93 -4.79 13.31 2.63
C CYS A 93 -4.03 14.64 2.57
N ARG A 94 -2.94 14.70 1.81
CA ARG A 94 -2.24 15.94 1.47
C ARG A 94 -2.24 16.13 -0.04
#